data_AF-A0A1E4IMR2-F1
#
_entry.id   AF-A0A1E4IMR2-F1
#
_cell.length_a   1.000
_cell.length_b   1.000
_cell.length_c   1.000
_cell.angle_alpha   90.00
_cell.angle_beta   90.00
_cell.angle_gamma   90.00
#
_symmetry.space_group_name_H-M   'P 1'
#
loop_
_entity.id
_entity.type
_entity.pdbx_description
1 polymer ?
#
loop_
_entity_poly.entity_id
_entity_poly.type
_entity_poly.pdbx_seq_one_letter_code
_entity_poly.pdbx_strand_id
1 'polypeptide(L)'
;MNAPVDLPQAREVCPTTTRRLLGEGALLVDVRERTEVARLAFDVPGVVVMPLSEFEQRFAELPRDCDLVLACESGPRSLKATYFLMFQGYTRVANMDGGIQKWARKGYPVQGTRATGPDALATAGSCCGTAPTAAATGPCCAPATAASSCCGPAATPQRQGGSCC
;
A
#
# COMPACT_ATOMS: atom_id res chain seq x y z
N MET A 1 12.85 -39.85 20.48
CA MET A 1 13.08 -39.83 19.02
C MET A 1 12.42 -38.57 18.48
N ASN A 2 13.19 -37.50 18.25
CA ASN A 2 12.67 -36.29 17.60
C ASN A 2 12.78 -36.52 16.10
N ALA A 3 11.66 -36.88 15.46
CA ALA A 3 11.62 -36.92 14.01
C ALA A 3 11.89 -35.50 13.48
N PRO A 4 12.75 -35.34 12.46
CA PRO A 4 12.87 -34.06 11.78
C PRO A 4 11.51 -33.74 11.18
N VAL A 5 10.89 -32.67 11.66
CA VAL A 5 9.63 -32.19 11.12
C VAL A 5 9.98 -31.54 9.80
N ASP A 6 9.77 -32.28 8.71
CA ASP A 6 9.84 -31.76 7.35
C ASP A 6 8.65 -30.80 7.17
N LEU A 7 8.84 -29.57 7.65
CA LEU A 7 7.85 -28.52 7.49
C LEU A 7 7.93 -28.05 6.03
N PRO A 8 6.85 -28.21 5.25
CA PRO A 8 6.81 -27.63 3.92
C PRO A 8 7.01 -26.11 4.04
N GLN A 9 7.65 -25.50 3.05
CA GLN A 9 7.89 -24.06 3.05
C GLN A 9 6.56 -23.31 3.19
N ALA A 10 6.53 -22.33 4.10
CA ALA A 10 5.34 -21.51 4.30
C ALA A 10 4.98 -20.80 2.98
N ARG A 11 3.71 -20.89 2.58
CA ARG A 11 3.23 -20.24 1.37
C ARG A 11 3.34 -18.72 1.52
N GLU A 12 4.16 -18.07 0.71
CA GLU A 12 4.28 -16.62 0.70
C GLU A 12 3.42 -15.98 -0.40
N VAL A 13 2.72 -14.91 -0.06
CA VAL A 13 1.85 -14.17 -0.97
C VAL A 13 2.19 -12.69 -0.95
N CYS A 14 2.13 -12.05 -2.12
CA CYS A 14 2.34 -10.61 -2.20
C CYS A 14 1.07 -9.85 -1.76
N PRO A 15 1.17 -8.57 -1.37
CA PRO A 15 0.01 -7.77 -0.95
C PRO A 15 -1.14 -7.71 -1.99
N THR A 16 -0.83 -7.79 -3.29
CA THR A 16 -1.86 -7.83 -4.34
C THR A 16 -2.63 -9.15 -4.31
N THR A 17 -1.93 -10.27 -4.14
CA THR A 17 -2.55 -11.59 -3.99
C THR A 17 -3.38 -11.66 -2.72
N THR A 18 -2.87 -11.11 -1.60
CA THR A 18 -3.64 -11.05 -0.37
C THR A 18 -4.95 -10.30 -0.56
N ARG A 19 -4.91 -9.12 -1.20
CA ARG A 19 -6.14 -8.36 -1.49
C ARG A 19 -7.15 -9.15 -2.30
N ARG A 20 -6.69 -9.95 -3.28
CA ARG A 20 -7.56 -10.85 -4.05
C ARG A 20 -8.21 -11.91 -3.16
N LEU A 21 -7.41 -12.59 -2.33
CA LEU A 21 -7.88 -13.61 -1.39
C LEU A 21 -8.91 -13.05 -0.40
N LEU A 22 -8.72 -11.81 0.09
CA LEU A 22 -9.68 -11.16 0.97
C LEU A 22 -11.03 -10.91 0.27
N GLY A 23 -11.03 -10.62 -1.05
CA GLY A 23 -12.24 -10.54 -1.85
C GLY A 23 -12.93 -11.89 -2.06
N GLU A 24 -12.20 -13.00 -1.91
CA GLU A 24 -12.70 -14.38 -2.00
C GLU A 24 -13.17 -14.93 -0.64
N GLY A 25 -13.05 -14.13 0.45
CA GLY A 25 -13.46 -14.52 1.80
C GLY A 25 -12.33 -15.03 2.70
N ALA A 26 -11.07 -14.81 2.34
CA ALA A 26 -9.94 -15.07 3.23
C ALA A 26 -9.95 -14.14 4.45
N LEU A 27 -9.27 -14.55 5.53
CA LEU A 27 -9.07 -13.75 6.73
C LEU A 27 -7.63 -13.24 6.79
N LEU A 28 -7.46 -11.95 7.10
CA LEU A 28 -6.16 -11.34 7.35
C LEU A 28 -5.88 -11.34 8.85
N VAL A 29 -4.86 -12.06 9.30
CA VAL A 29 -4.43 -12.07 10.71
C VAL A 29 -3.25 -11.13 10.89
N ASP A 30 -3.45 -10.02 11.60
CA ASP A 30 -2.38 -9.09 11.97
C ASP A 30 -1.75 -9.53 13.30
N VAL A 31 -0.49 -9.96 13.24
CA VAL A 31 0.25 -10.46 14.42
C VAL A 31 1.03 -9.39 15.19
N ARG A 32 0.82 -8.11 14.86
CA ARG A 32 1.47 -6.99 15.57
C ARG A 32 0.80 -6.70 16.90
N GLU A 33 1.51 -5.96 17.75
CA GLU A 33 0.98 -5.53 19.03
C GLU A 33 -0.19 -4.56 18.85
N ARG A 34 -1.15 -4.58 19.77
CA ARG A 34 -2.36 -3.72 19.69
C ARG A 34 -2.01 -2.24 19.60
N THR A 35 -0.90 -1.83 20.22
CA THR A 35 -0.38 -0.46 20.18
C THR A 35 0.13 -0.06 18.79
N GLU A 36 0.69 -0.99 18.03
CA GLU A 36 1.10 -0.78 16.63
C GLU A 36 -0.14 -0.71 15.71
N VAL A 37 -1.09 -1.61 15.93
CA VAL A 37 -2.34 -1.68 15.17
C VAL A 37 -3.19 -0.44 15.38
N ALA A 38 -3.26 0.08 16.61
CA ALA A 38 -3.97 1.32 16.93
C ALA A 38 -3.42 2.55 16.18
N ARG A 39 -2.14 2.53 15.77
CA ARG A 39 -1.54 3.62 14.99
C ARG A 39 -1.84 3.48 13.50
N LEU A 40 -1.71 2.26 12.98
CA LEU A 40 -1.89 1.94 11.58
C LEU A 40 -2.36 0.50 11.48
N ALA A 41 -3.57 0.27 10.97
CA ALA A 41 -4.18 -1.03 10.75
C ALA A 41 -4.58 -1.20 9.28
N PHE A 42 -4.86 -2.44 8.88
CA PHE A 42 -5.42 -2.71 7.55
C PHE A 42 -6.89 -2.30 7.50
N ASP A 43 -7.29 -1.51 6.50
CA ASP A 43 -8.69 -1.16 6.28
C ASP A 43 -9.32 -2.13 5.29
N VAL A 44 -9.52 -3.35 5.75
CA VAL A 44 -10.08 -4.43 4.92
C VAL A 44 -11.07 -5.26 5.73
N PRO A 45 -12.12 -5.79 5.08
CA PRO A 45 -12.99 -6.77 5.72
C PRO A 45 -12.21 -8.04 6.05
N GLY A 46 -12.58 -8.70 7.14
CA GLY A 46 -11.95 -9.97 7.55
C GLY A 46 -10.58 -9.81 8.21
N VAL A 47 -10.25 -8.63 8.76
CA VAL A 47 -9.03 -8.45 9.57
C VAL A 47 -9.25 -8.91 11.01
N VAL A 48 -8.37 -9.78 11.49
CA VAL A 48 -8.32 -10.27 12.87
C VAL A 48 -6.99 -9.85 13.47
N VAL A 49 -7.05 -9.09 14.57
CA VAL A 49 -5.85 -8.64 15.27
C VAL A 49 -5.52 -9.63 16.38
N MET A 50 -4.37 -10.29 16.26
CA MET A 50 -3.90 -11.28 17.23
C MET A 50 -2.43 -11.04 17.58
N PRO A 51 -2.15 -10.24 18.62
CA PRO A 51 -0.78 -9.93 19.04
C PRO A 51 0.07 -11.17 19.26
N LEU A 52 1.35 -11.12 18.91
CA LEU A 52 2.24 -12.27 19.03
C LEU A 52 2.34 -12.79 20.48
N SER A 53 2.24 -11.90 21.48
CA SER A 53 2.19 -12.27 22.90
C SER A 53 1.02 -13.17 23.28
N GLU A 54 -0.11 -13.08 22.57
CA GLU A 54 -1.31 -13.86 22.82
C GLU A 54 -1.52 -14.98 21.78
N PHE A 55 -0.76 -14.93 20.68
CA PHE A 55 -0.94 -15.82 19.54
C PHE A 55 -0.83 -17.30 19.93
N GLU A 56 0.15 -17.67 20.74
CA GLU A 56 0.35 -19.05 21.21
C GLU A 56 -0.80 -19.57 22.08
N GLN A 57 -1.59 -18.69 22.70
CA GLN A 57 -2.74 -19.07 23.52
C GLN A 57 -4.05 -19.04 22.74
N ARG A 58 -4.13 -18.16 21.72
CA ARG A 58 -5.37 -17.84 21.00
C ARG A 58 -5.44 -18.39 19.58
N PHE A 59 -4.37 -19.03 19.08
CA PHE A 59 -4.35 -19.60 17.73
C PHE A 59 -5.53 -20.55 17.45
N ALA A 60 -6.04 -21.24 18.47
CA ALA A 60 -7.17 -22.16 18.36
C ALA A 60 -8.51 -21.47 18.06
N GLU A 61 -8.63 -20.15 18.27
CA GLU A 61 -9.80 -19.36 17.88
C GLU A 61 -9.87 -19.15 16.36
N LEU A 62 -8.76 -19.36 15.63
CA LEU A 62 -8.72 -19.14 14.20
C LEU A 62 -9.43 -20.28 13.44
N PRO A 63 -10.38 -19.95 12.54
CA PRO A 63 -11.08 -20.93 11.73
C PRO A 63 -10.12 -21.67 10.79
N ARG A 64 -10.30 -22.99 10.68
CA ARG A 64 -9.48 -23.87 9.82
C ARG A 64 -10.07 -24.05 8.41
N ASP A 65 -11.35 -23.71 8.24
CA ASP A 65 -12.10 -23.88 7.00
C ASP A 65 -11.89 -22.77 5.96
N CYS A 66 -11.16 -21.70 6.29
CA CYS A 66 -10.89 -20.59 5.39
C CYS A 66 -9.39 -20.36 5.17
N ASP A 67 -9.06 -19.59 4.13
CA ASP A 67 -7.70 -19.16 3.89
C ASP A 67 -7.30 -18.07 4.91
N LEU A 68 -6.23 -18.33 5.65
CA LEU A 68 -5.65 -17.42 6.61
C LEU A 68 -4.41 -16.78 6.03
N VAL A 69 -4.40 -15.46 5.93
CA VAL A 69 -3.22 -14.70 5.51
C VAL A 69 -2.66 -13.97 6.72
N LEU A 70 -1.45 -14.31 7.13
CA LEU A 70 -0.78 -13.66 8.25
C LEU A 70 0.03 -12.48 7.74
N ALA A 71 -0.10 -11.33 8.41
CA ALA A 71 0.66 -10.15 8.12
C ALA A 71 1.25 -9.57 9.41
N CYS A 72 2.42 -8.97 9.29
CA CYS A 72 3.01 -8.16 10.35
C CYS A 72 3.48 -6.83 9.77
N GLU A 73 4.50 -6.23 10.35
CA GLU A 73 5.05 -4.98 9.83
C GLU A 73 5.82 -5.18 8.52
N SER A 74 6.71 -6.17 8.47
CA SER A 74 7.70 -6.36 7.39
C SER A 74 7.79 -7.78 6.83
N GLY A 75 7.14 -8.77 7.44
CA GLY A 75 7.14 -10.19 7.02
C GLY A 75 7.72 -11.23 8.01
N PRO A 76 8.80 -11.00 8.78
CA PRO A 76 9.46 -12.07 9.53
C PRO A 76 8.67 -12.56 10.75
N ARG A 77 7.94 -11.67 11.44
CA ARG A 77 7.08 -12.04 12.59
C ARG A 77 5.91 -12.92 12.14
N SER A 78 5.26 -12.55 11.03
CA SER A 78 4.16 -13.31 10.44
C SER A 78 4.62 -14.64 9.86
N LEU A 79 5.84 -14.71 9.33
CA LEU A 79 6.43 -15.97 8.86
C LEU A 79 6.58 -16.98 10.01
N LYS A 80 7.11 -16.56 11.17
CA LYS A 80 7.20 -17.41 12.36
C LYS A 80 5.83 -17.90 12.83
N ALA A 81 4.85 -17.00 12.87
CA ALA A 81 3.47 -17.34 13.22
C ALA A 81 2.83 -18.31 12.21
N THR A 82 3.16 -18.19 10.92
CA THR A 82 2.70 -19.10 9.86
C THR A 82 3.23 -20.50 10.09
N TYR A 83 4.55 -20.65 10.33
CA TYR A 83 5.15 -21.94 10.66
C TYR A 83 4.56 -22.55 11.92
N PHE A 84 4.27 -21.74 12.94
CA PHE A 84 3.59 -22.21 14.14
C PHE A 84 2.22 -22.80 13.82
N LEU A 85 1.38 -22.12 13.02
CA LEU A 85 0.08 -22.66 12.62
C LEU A 85 0.20 -23.92 11.77
N MET A 86 1.19 -23.98 10.87
CA MET A 86 1.45 -25.19 10.08
C MET A 86 1.79 -26.38 10.98
N PHE A 87 2.60 -26.15 12.03
CA PHE A 87 2.91 -27.16 13.03
C PHE A 87 1.68 -27.64 13.81
N GLN A 88 0.72 -26.73 14.05
CA GLN A 88 -0.56 -27.06 14.68
C GLN A 88 -1.57 -27.75 13.72
N GLY A 89 -1.18 -28.00 12.46
CA GLY A 89 -1.99 -28.70 11.47
C GLY A 89 -2.85 -27.80 10.59
N TYR A 90 -2.61 -26.48 10.57
CA TYR A 90 -3.29 -25.59 9.63
C TYR A 90 -2.68 -25.76 8.22
N THR A 91 -3.51 -26.15 7.26
CA THR A 91 -3.08 -26.38 5.86
C THR A 91 -3.28 -25.17 4.96
N ARG A 92 -4.20 -24.26 5.31
CA ARG A 92 -4.61 -23.10 4.51
C ARG A 92 -4.07 -21.77 5.07
N VAL A 93 -2.77 -21.73 5.33
CA VAL A 93 -2.10 -20.53 5.86
C VAL A 93 -1.12 -19.97 4.84
N ALA A 94 -1.05 -18.64 4.75
CA ALA A 94 -0.11 -17.94 3.90
C ALA A 94 0.50 -16.74 4.63
N ASN A 95 1.79 -16.48 4.42
CA ASN A 95 2.47 -15.30 4.90
C ASN A 95 2.40 -14.16 3.87
N MET A 96 2.02 -12.96 4.29
CA MET A 96 2.10 -11.77 3.44
C MET A 96 3.53 -11.20 3.44
N ASP A 97 4.18 -11.26 2.29
CA ASP A 97 5.50 -10.65 2.09
C ASP A 97 5.44 -9.12 2.20
N GLY A 98 6.38 -8.56 2.97
CA GLY A 98 6.54 -7.12 3.16
C GLY A 98 5.50 -6.44 4.07
N GLY A 99 4.56 -7.21 4.64
CA GLY A 99 3.62 -6.77 5.67
C GLY A 99 2.84 -5.49 5.35
N ILE A 100 2.41 -4.80 6.41
CA ILE A 100 1.65 -3.54 6.30
C ILE A 100 2.46 -2.43 5.62
N GLN A 101 3.79 -2.45 5.71
CA GLN A 101 4.61 -1.44 5.05
C GLN A 101 4.50 -1.54 3.52
N LYS A 102 4.59 -2.75 2.95
CA LYS A 102 4.45 -2.96 1.50
C LYS A 102 3.01 -2.73 1.04
N TRP A 103 2.04 -3.07 1.89
CA TRP A 103 0.62 -2.74 1.68
C TRP A 103 0.38 -1.23 1.58
N ALA A 104 0.86 -0.46 2.55
CA ALA A 104 0.74 0.99 2.58
C ALA A 104 1.54 1.68 1.45
N ARG A 105 2.71 1.14 1.09
CA ARG A 105 3.49 1.63 -0.07
C ARG A 105 2.77 1.45 -1.40
N LYS A 106 1.93 0.41 -1.53
CA LYS A 106 1.08 0.19 -2.72
C LYS A 106 -0.15 1.10 -2.77
N GLY A 107 -0.39 1.93 -1.76
CA GLY A 107 -1.57 2.80 -1.68
C GLY A 107 -2.87 2.03 -1.40
N TYR A 108 -2.78 0.86 -0.78
CA TYR A 108 -3.96 0.11 -0.36
C TYR A 108 -4.58 0.69 0.91
N PRO A 109 -5.89 0.44 1.14
CA PRO A 109 -6.62 1.07 2.24
C PRO A 109 -6.04 0.61 3.60
N VAL A 110 -5.82 1.60 4.48
CA VAL A 110 -5.29 1.43 5.84
C VAL A 110 -6.08 2.34 6.79
N GLN A 111 -6.39 1.84 7.98
CA GLN A 111 -7.03 2.60 9.06
C GLN A 111 -5.93 3.22 9.93
N GLY A 112 -6.07 4.49 10.30
CA GLY A 112 -5.15 5.19 11.19
C GLY A 112 -4.31 6.27 10.53
N THR A 113 -3.70 7.11 11.36
CA THR A 113 -2.93 8.25 10.91
C THR A 113 -1.56 7.78 10.45
N ARG A 114 -1.41 7.50 9.15
CA ARG A 114 -0.10 7.72 8.52
C ARG A 114 0.16 9.21 8.67
N ALA A 115 1.25 9.61 9.31
CA ALA A 115 1.65 11.02 9.30
C ALA A 115 1.72 11.47 7.82
N THR A 116 0.69 12.19 7.40
CA THR A 116 0.42 12.54 6.01
C THR A 116 1.44 13.59 5.61
N GLY A 117 2.43 13.20 4.79
CA GLY A 117 2.84 14.10 3.71
C GLY A 117 1.63 14.31 2.79
N PRO A 118 1.31 15.55 2.38
CA PRO A 118 -0.03 15.97 2.01
C PRO A 118 -0.43 15.57 0.59
N ASP A 119 -0.78 14.29 0.32
CA ASP A 119 -1.27 13.93 -1.04
C ASP A 119 -2.10 12.64 -1.09
N ALA A 120 -3.14 12.51 -0.25
CA ALA A 120 -4.16 11.48 -0.48
C ALA A 120 -5.50 11.86 0.15
N LEU A 121 -6.10 12.94 -0.36
CA LEU A 121 -7.55 13.11 -0.26
C LEU A 121 -8.10 13.35 -1.67
N ALA A 122 -8.66 12.30 -2.25
CA ALA A 122 -9.62 12.46 -3.33
C ALA A 122 -10.88 13.10 -2.72
N THR A 123 -11.05 14.40 -2.91
CA THR A 123 -12.37 15.04 -2.91
C THR A 123 -12.46 15.87 -4.18
N ALA A 124 -13.43 15.49 -5.01
CA ALA A 124 -13.79 16.17 -6.22
C ALA A 124 -14.27 17.60 -5.91
N GLY A 125 -13.94 18.53 -6.82
CA GLY A 125 -14.73 19.73 -7.08
C GLY A 125 -14.42 20.95 -6.22
N SER A 126 -13.60 21.86 -6.73
CA SER A 126 -14.11 23.05 -7.42
C SER A 126 -12.90 23.92 -7.78
N CYS A 127 -12.64 24.03 -9.07
CA CYS A 127 -11.99 25.21 -9.63
C CYS A 127 -12.79 26.46 -9.25
N CYS A 128 -12.11 27.59 -9.08
CA CYS A 128 -12.63 28.96 -8.85
C CYS A 128 -12.74 29.45 -7.39
N GLY A 129 -11.74 30.26 -6.98
CA GLY A 129 -11.84 31.40 -6.05
C GLY A 129 -11.90 31.06 -4.55
N THR A 130 -11.15 31.67 -3.64
CA THR A 130 -10.68 33.05 -3.57
C THR A 130 -9.51 33.10 -2.58
N ALA A 131 -8.43 33.81 -2.92
CA ALA A 131 -7.25 33.98 -2.08
C ALA A 131 -7.52 34.91 -0.88
N PRO A 132 -6.75 34.75 0.21
CA PRO A 132 -6.30 35.91 0.97
C PRO A 132 -4.76 35.97 1.05
N THR A 133 -4.25 37.01 0.39
CA THR A 133 -3.26 38.00 0.84
C THR A 133 -2.14 37.58 1.80
N ALA A 134 -0.90 37.64 1.29
CA ALA A 134 0.26 38.32 1.90
C ALA A 134 1.45 38.23 0.91
N ALA A 135 1.76 39.31 0.20
CA ALA A 135 2.83 40.25 0.56
C ALA A 135 4.25 39.66 0.42
N ALA A 136 4.83 39.81 -0.76
CA ALA A 136 6.28 39.88 -0.95
C ALA A 136 6.59 40.89 -2.06
N THR A 137 7.11 42.03 -1.64
CA THR A 137 7.55 43.16 -2.45
C THR A 137 8.88 42.83 -3.14
N GLY A 138 8.93 42.95 -4.47
CA GLY A 138 10.19 42.92 -5.23
C GLY A 138 9.97 42.81 -6.74
N PRO A 139 10.36 43.81 -7.56
CA PRO A 139 10.01 43.87 -8.97
C PRO A 139 11.00 43.09 -9.84
N CYS A 140 10.55 41.97 -10.40
CA CYS A 140 11.27 41.20 -11.41
C CYS A 140 10.92 41.72 -12.81
N CYS A 141 11.55 42.81 -13.27
CA CYS A 141 11.49 43.21 -14.68
C CYS A 141 12.85 43.75 -15.21
N ALA A 142 13.56 42.85 -15.89
CA ALA A 142 14.35 43.04 -17.13
C ALA A 142 15.70 43.82 -17.07
N PRO A 143 16.58 43.74 -18.11
CA PRO A 143 16.47 42.98 -19.36
C PRO A 143 17.66 42.06 -19.71
N ALA A 144 17.40 41.22 -20.71
CA ALA A 144 18.29 40.31 -21.41
C ALA A 144 19.46 41.01 -22.13
N THR A 145 20.62 40.36 -22.20
CA THR A 145 21.54 40.49 -23.35
C THR A 145 22.46 39.26 -23.47
N ALA A 146 22.69 38.83 -24.72
CA ALA A 146 23.67 37.86 -25.25
C ALA A 146 23.35 36.36 -24.99
N ALA A 147 22.75 35.67 -25.97
CA ALA A 147 23.43 34.95 -27.08
C ALA A 147 24.02 33.60 -26.58
N SER A 148 23.77 32.44 -27.17
CA SER A 148 23.48 32.17 -28.58
C SER A 148 22.93 30.75 -28.76
N SER A 149 22.23 30.58 -29.87
CA SER A 149 22.16 29.37 -30.68
C SER A 149 21.23 28.23 -30.24
N CYS A 150 19.99 28.29 -30.72
CA CYS A 150 19.20 27.13 -31.15
C CYS A 150 18.15 27.61 -32.16
N CYS A 151 18.55 27.88 -33.41
CA CYS A 151 17.59 27.94 -34.53
C CYS A 151 18.32 27.72 -35.87
N GLY A 152 17.98 26.61 -36.51
CA GLY A 152 18.18 26.32 -37.92
C GLY A 152 17.02 25.44 -38.40
N PRO A 153 16.62 25.50 -39.69
CA PRO A 153 15.44 26.30 -40.04
C PRO A 153 14.37 25.56 -40.86
N ALA A 154 13.30 26.31 -41.15
CA ALA A 154 12.39 26.18 -42.28
C ALA A 154 11.16 25.27 -42.12
N ALA A 155 10.06 25.86 -41.65
CA ALA A 155 8.73 25.53 -42.15
C ALA A 155 8.05 26.84 -42.57
N THR A 156 8.03 27.07 -43.88
CA THR A 156 7.34 28.18 -44.56
C THR A 156 5.81 28.04 -44.40
N PRO A 157 5.04 29.14 -44.31
CA PRO A 157 3.63 29.09 -43.97
C PRO A 157 2.77 28.82 -45.22
N GLN A 158 1.78 27.94 -45.12
CA GLN A 158 0.66 27.93 -46.08
C GLN A 158 -0.68 27.97 -45.37
N ARG A 159 -1.30 29.14 -45.47
CA ARG A 159 -2.73 29.39 -45.29
C ARG A 159 -3.33 29.49 -46.70
N GLN A 160 -4.55 28.97 -46.84
CA GLN A 160 -5.59 29.29 -47.82
C GLN A 160 -5.81 28.31 -48.98
N GLY A 161 -7.10 27.99 -49.16
CA GLY A 161 -7.66 27.71 -50.48
C GLY A 161 -8.34 26.35 -50.60
N GLY A 162 -9.48 26.16 -49.94
CA GLY A 162 -10.46 25.23 -50.47
C GLY A 162 -11.08 25.84 -51.73
N SER A 163 -11.31 25.03 -52.76
CA SER A 163 -12.68 24.82 -53.22
C SER A 163 -12.74 23.57 -54.07
N CYS A 164 -13.77 22.78 -53.83
CA CYS A 164 -14.37 22.00 -54.89
C CYS A 164 -14.86 22.96 -55.98
N CYS A 165 -14.65 22.56 -57.23
CA CYS A 165 -15.20 23.12 -58.47
C CYS A 165 -14.69 24.50 -58.90
#